data_AF-A0A9D0AB87-F1
#
_entry.id   AF-A0A9D0AB87-F1
#
_cell.length_a   1.000
_cell.length_b   1.000
_cell.length_c   1.000
_cell.angle_alpha   90.00
_cell.angle_beta   90.00
_cell.angle_gamma   90.00
#
_symmetry.space_group_name_H-M   'P 1'
#
loop_
_entity.id
_entity.type
_entity.pdbx_description
1 polymer ?
#
loop_
_entity_poly.entity_id
_entity_poly.type
_entity_poly.pdbx_seq_one_letter_code
_entity_poly.pdbx_strand_id
1 'polypeptide(L)'
;LFKDQQKPATASVIVNLQPGRRMSETQIQGIVYLVSGSIEGLDTDHVTVIDQNGKILTGTGNKGLLGTLSPDMLEFQVQVEKSMEERAQALLDKALGSKKAMVRITASLDFAQFEKTEEIFDPEEPVIRSEQINEEKSGSEIVGGVPGVQSNLQGNTNSAASATPPSSRAQKTTNYEISKVVSKTVNPVGTIKKISVSVLVADKIIPATKKEPEKTLPRTEAELASLKKMISSALGLDKTRGDKIEVTSMPFIETVNIAEPESMTRNMLYQYMPIIRYGVFLIGGLLIYFLMIRPLIKTVREDVTQHYKTVQELEKEQSEAVQAEEKKELEALMRDPVLRIREAIQTNPVFAAHILKNWIHEKG
;
A
#
# COMPACT_ATOMS: atom_id res chain seq x y z
N LEU A 1 -41.73 -2.96 -32.10
CA LEU A 1 -42.35 -4.08 -31.33
C LEU A 1 -41.36 -5.16 -30.88
N PHE A 2 -40.10 -5.24 -31.36
CA PHE A 2 -39.15 -6.32 -31.00
C PHE A 2 -38.01 -5.92 -30.03
N LYS A 3 -37.97 -4.66 -29.55
CA LYS A 3 -36.90 -4.19 -28.65
C LYS A 3 -37.15 -4.53 -27.17
N ASP A 4 -38.40 -4.80 -26.79
CA ASP A 4 -38.82 -5.00 -25.40
C ASP A 4 -38.76 -6.47 -24.93
N GLN A 5 -38.25 -7.39 -25.74
CA GLN A 5 -38.08 -8.81 -25.40
C GLN A 5 -36.61 -9.28 -25.35
N GLN A 6 -35.65 -8.38 -25.55
CA GLN A 6 -34.23 -8.73 -25.42
C GLN A 6 -33.88 -8.86 -23.93
N LYS A 7 -33.47 -10.06 -23.51
CA LYS A 7 -32.89 -10.26 -22.17
C LYS A 7 -31.63 -9.40 -22.05
N PRO A 8 -31.43 -8.70 -20.91
CA PRO A 8 -30.22 -7.91 -20.72
C PRO A 8 -28.98 -8.81 -20.81
N ALA A 9 -27.92 -8.32 -21.45
CA ALA A 9 -26.65 -9.02 -21.46
C ALA A 9 -26.09 -9.08 -20.03
N THR A 10 -25.49 -10.21 -19.66
CA THR A 10 -24.87 -10.44 -18.34
C THR A 10 -23.53 -11.12 -18.52
N ALA A 11 -22.54 -10.79 -17.68
CA ALA A 11 -21.22 -11.41 -17.72
C ALA A 11 -20.72 -11.79 -16.32
N SER A 12 -19.97 -12.90 -16.24
CA SER A 12 -19.28 -13.34 -15.02
C SER A 12 -17.81 -13.59 -15.34
N VAL A 13 -16.92 -13.03 -14.53
CA VAL A 13 -15.47 -13.09 -14.71
C VAL A 13 -14.85 -13.72 -13.47
N ILE A 14 -14.07 -14.77 -13.67
CA ILE A 14 -13.30 -15.41 -12.59
C ILE A 14 -11.84 -15.00 -12.73
N VAL A 15 -11.26 -14.44 -11.67
CA VAL A 15 -9.86 -14.01 -11.65
C VAL A 15 -9.02 -14.97 -10.80
N ASN A 16 -7.91 -15.42 -11.38
CA ASN A 16 -6.91 -16.23 -10.69
C ASN A 16 -5.72 -15.35 -10.31
N LEU A 17 -5.64 -15.02 -9.02
CA LEU A 17 -4.59 -14.22 -8.41
C LEU A 17 -3.44 -15.10 -7.95
N GLN A 18 -2.23 -14.55 -8.04
CA GLN A 18 -1.03 -15.15 -7.43
C GLN A 18 -1.19 -15.20 -5.89
N PRO A 19 -0.66 -16.23 -5.20
CA PRO A 19 -0.78 -16.37 -3.75
C PRO A 19 -0.33 -15.11 -3.00
N GLY A 20 -1.16 -14.65 -2.06
CA GLY A 20 -0.90 -13.46 -1.24
C GLY A 20 -1.15 -12.11 -1.94
N ARG A 21 -1.49 -12.10 -3.22
CA ARG A 21 -1.87 -10.87 -3.94
C ARG A 21 -3.36 -10.57 -3.71
N ARG A 22 -3.70 -9.30 -3.48
CA ARG A 22 -5.09 -8.82 -3.50
C ARG A 22 -5.26 -7.87 -4.67
N MET A 23 -6.44 -7.89 -5.28
CA MET A 23 -6.82 -6.93 -6.31
C MET A 23 -7.33 -5.65 -5.64
N SER A 24 -6.94 -4.48 -6.18
CA SER A 24 -7.47 -3.18 -5.75
C SER A 24 -8.82 -2.89 -6.39
N GLU A 25 -9.63 -2.04 -5.77
CA GLU A 25 -10.95 -1.65 -6.30
C GLU A 25 -10.84 -1.06 -7.72
N THR A 26 -9.84 -0.22 -7.96
CA THR A 26 -9.57 0.36 -9.27
C THR A 26 -9.28 -0.70 -10.35
N GLN A 27 -8.61 -1.80 -9.99
CA GLN A 27 -8.36 -2.90 -10.92
C GLN A 27 -9.64 -3.70 -11.22
N ILE A 28 -10.48 -3.94 -10.20
CA ILE A 28 -11.77 -4.61 -10.36
C ILE A 28 -12.66 -3.78 -11.28
N GLN A 29 -12.74 -2.47 -11.04
CA GLN A 29 -13.54 -1.55 -11.83
C GLN A 29 -13.02 -1.44 -13.28
N GLY A 30 -11.70 -1.48 -13.47
CA GLY A 30 -11.10 -1.58 -14.81
C GLY A 30 -11.53 -2.83 -15.58
N ILE A 31 -11.61 -3.99 -14.91
CA ILE A 31 -12.12 -5.23 -15.53
C ILE A 31 -13.60 -5.08 -15.88
N VAL A 32 -14.42 -4.53 -14.99
CA VAL A 32 -15.85 -4.31 -15.22
C VAL A 32 -16.07 -3.43 -16.44
N TYR A 33 -15.41 -2.28 -16.53
CA TYR A 33 -15.52 -1.36 -17.67
C TYR A 33 -14.99 -1.97 -18.98
N LEU A 34 -13.90 -2.74 -18.92
CA LEU A 34 -13.36 -3.40 -20.09
C LEU A 34 -14.37 -4.42 -20.65
N VAL A 35 -14.99 -5.22 -19.78
CA VAL A 35 -15.94 -6.26 -20.17
C VAL A 35 -17.26 -5.65 -20.64
N SER A 36 -17.80 -4.66 -19.93
CA SER A 36 -19.02 -3.96 -20.34
C SER A 36 -18.85 -3.25 -21.67
N GLY A 37 -17.70 -2.60 -21.90
CA GLY A 37 -17.39 -1.96 -23.18
C GLY A 37 -17.13 -2.92 -24.33
N SER A 38 -16.87 -4.20 -24.05
CA SER A 38 -16.62 -5.24 -25.06
C SER A 38 -17.88 -5.95 -25.54
N ILE A 39 -19.03 -5.75 -24.88
CA ILE A 39 -20.28 -6.44 -25.19
C ILE A 39 -21.38 -5.39 -25.38
N GLU A 40 -21.98 -5.37 -26.57
CA GLU A 40 -23.05 -4.43 -26.88
C GLU A 40 -24.27 -4.67 -25.95
N GLY A 41 -24.72 -3.60 -25.28
CA GLY A 41 -25.87 -3.65 -24.38
C GLY A 41 -25.60 -4.27 -23.01
N LEU A 42 -24.34 -4.50 -22.63
CA LEU A 42 -23.96 -4.93 -21.28
C LEU A 42 -23.70 -3.72 -20.37
N ASP A 43 -24.52 -3.55 -19.35
CA ASP A 43 -24.29 -2.55 -18.30
C ASP A 43 -23.23 -3.04 -17.30
N THR A 44 -22.48 -2.11 -16.70
CA THR A 44 -21.51 -2.39 -15.65
C THR A 44 -22.13 -3.07 -14.42
N ASP A 45 -23.40 -2.76 -14.13
CA ASP A 45 -24.14 -3.36 -13.00
C ASP A 45 -24.44 -4.86 -13.22
N HIS A 46 -24.33 -5.36 -14.45
CA HIS A 46 -24.55 -6.76 -14.83
C HIS A 46 -23.26 -7.57 -15.02
N VAL A 47 -22.11 -7.04 -14.57
CA VAL A 47 -20.82 -7.74 -14.58
C VAL A 47 -20.44 -8.15 -13.16
N THR A 48 -20.29 -9.46 -12.91
CA THR A 48 -19.84 -9.98 -11.62
C THR A 48 -18.40 -10.48 -11.74
N VAL A 49 -17.50 -10.03 -10.85
CA VAL A 49 -16.12 -10.52 -10.78
C VAL A 49 -15.95 -11.33 -9.50
N ILE A 50 -15.39 -12.54 -9.61
CA ILE A 50 -15.22 -13.50 -8.51
C ILE A 50 -13.75 -13.96 -8.49
N ASP A 51 -13.18 -14.18 -7.30
CA ASP A 51 -11.85 -14.77 -7.16
C ASP A 51 -11.87 -16.32 -7.18
N GLN A 52 -10.69 -16.93 -7.22
CA GLN A 52 -10.51 -18.39 -7.16
C GLN A 52 -11.07 -19.06 -5.89
N ASN A 53 -11.38 -18.30 -4.84
CA ASN A 53 -11.91 -18.79 -3.56
C ASN A 53 -13.44 -18.61 -3.48
N GLY A 54 -14.09 -18.16 -4.56
CA GLY A 54 -15.53 -17.90 -4.61
C GLY A 54 -15.95 -16.59 -3.94
N LYS A 55 -15.00 -15.71 -3.59
CA LYS A 55 -15.31 -14.38 -3.06
C LYS A 55 -15.67 -13.46 -4.21
N ILE A 56 -16.87 -12.90 -4.17
CA ILE A 56 -17.27 -11.83 -5.08
C ILE A 56 -16.41 -10.60 -4.78
N LEU A 57 -15.78 -10.06 -5.82
CA LEU A 57 -14.92 -8.89 -5.79
C LEU A 57 -15.65 -7.64 -6.24
N THR A 58 -16.61 -7.76 -7.16
CA THR A 58 -17.53 -6.67 -7.48
C THR A 58 -18.43 -6.38 -6.29
N GLY A 59 -18.50 -5.12 -5.86
CA GLY A 59 -19.55 -4.68 -4.95
C GLY A 59 -20.88 -4.96 -5.63
N THR A 60 -21.57 -6.04 -5.23
CA THR A 60 -22.97 -6.20 -5.59
C THR A 60 -23.65 -4.94 -5.07
N GLY A 61 -24.17 -4.15 -6.01
CA GLY A 61 -24.91 -2.93 -5.72
C GLY A 61 -26.15 -3.28 -4.91
N ASN A 62 -25.99 -3.49 -3.61
CA ASN A 62 -27.03 -3.31 -2.62
C ASN A 62 -27.27 -1.80 -2.44
N LYS A 63 -27.51 -1.10 -3.56
CA LYS A 63 -28.09 0.24 -3.60
C LYS A 63 -29.52 0.25 -3.02
N GLY A 64 -30.08 -0.92 -2.66
CA GLY A 64 -31.47 -1.08 -2.26
C GLY A 64 -31.74 -1.67 -0.87
N LEU A 65 -30.74 -2.08 -0.06
CA LEU A 65 -31.03 -2.63 1.27
C LEU A 65 -30.91 -1.55 2.36
N LEU A 66 -32.03 -0.86 2.58
CA LEU A 66 -32.32 -0.05 3.76
C LEU A 66 -31.91 -0.82 5.04
N GLY A 67 -30.83 -0.39 5.70
CA GLY A 67 -30.56 -0.81 7.08
C GLY A 67 -29.07 -0.93 7.46
N THR A 68 -28.18 -1.18 6.52
CA THR A 68 -26.73 -1.21 6.77
C THR A 68 -26.09 0.01 6.13
N LEU A 69 -25.34 0.81 6.91
CA LEU A 69 -24.45 1.85 6.38
C LEU A 69 -23.68 1.28 5.18
N SER A 70 -23.88 1.85 3.99
CA SER A 70 -23.12 1.43 2.81
C SER A 70 -21.64 1.60 3.12
N PRO A 71 -20.77 0.62 2.79
CA PRO A 71 -19.32 0.73 2.99
C PRO A 71 -18.75 2.08 2.51
N ASP A 72 -19.27 2.57 1.38
CA ASP A 72 -18.91 3.87 0.80
C ASP A 72 -19.24 5.07 1.72
N MET A 73 -20.35 5.02 2.46
CA MET A 73 -20.71 6.07 3.43
C MET A 73 -19.74 6.09 4.62
N LEU A 74 -19.33 4.91 5.09
CA LEU A 74 -18.33 4.79 6.14
C LEU A 74 -16.96 5.27 5.65
N GLU A 75 -16.56 4.90 4.44
CA GLU A 75 -15.31 5.35 3.83
C GLU A 75 -15.30 6.88 3.65
N PHE A 76 -16.40 7.45 3.16
CA PHE A 76 -16.55 8.90 3.05
C PHE A 76 -16.44 9.59 4.42
N GLN A 77 -17.07 9.03 5.46
CA GLN A 77 -16.94 9.55 6.82
C GLN A 77 -15.47 9.54 7.29
N VAL A 78 -14.78 8.42 7.13
CA VAL A 78 -13.36 8.29 7.51
C VAL A 78 -12.48 9.26 6.72
N GLN A 79 -12.77 9.48 5.44
CA GLN A 79 -12.05 10.44 4.61
C GLN A 79 -12.24 11.88 5.09
N VAL A 80 -13.48 12.26 5.44
CA VAL A 80 -13.78 13.58 6.02
C VAL A 80 -13.05 13.76 7.35
N GLU A 81 -13.14 12.78 8.26
CA GLU A 81 -12.45 12.80 9.54
C GLU A 81 -10.94 12.97 9.36
N LYS A 82 -10.31 12.15 8.52
CA LYS A 82 -8.88 12.22 8.24
C LYS A 82 -8.45 13.56 7.64
N SER A 83 -9.22 14.11 6.69
CA SER A 83 -8.92 15.43 6.11
C SER A 83 -9.01 16.55 7.15
N MET A 84 -9.97 16.47 8.08
CA MET A 84 -10.06 17.43 9.19
C MET A 84 -8.90 17.27 10.17
N GLU A 85 -8.53 16.02 10.49
CA GLU A 85 -7.40 15.72 11.38
C GLU A 85 -6.09 16.27 10.81
N GLU A 86 -5.80 16.03 9.53
CA GLU A 86 -4.60 16.51 8.86
C GLU A 86 -4.51 18.04 8.88
N ARG A 87 -5.63 18.74 8.64
CA ARG A 87 -5.68 20.21 8.70
C ARG A 87 -5.42 20.73 10.12
N ALA A 88 -6.05 20.13 11.14
CA ALA A 88 -5.84 20.53 12.52
C ALA A 88 -4.41 20.23 13.00
N GLN A 89 -3.89 19.06 12.65
CA GLN A 89 -2.53 18.63 12.98
C GLN A 89 -1.50 19.57 12.33
N ALA A 90 -1.64 19.89 11.05
CA ALA A 90 -0.72 20.77 10.34
C ALA A 90 -0.65 22.19 10.96
N LEU A 91 -1.77 22.70 11.47
CA LEU A 91 -1.81 23.97 12.19
C LEU A 91 -1.10 23.89 13.55
N LEU A 92 -1.34 22.81 14.30
CA LEU A 92 -0.69 22.61 15.59
C LEU A 92 0.81 22.34 15.45
N ASP A 93 1.23 21.59 14.44
CA ASP A 93 2.65 21.34 14.15
C ASP A 93 3.39 22.64 13.83
N LYS A 94 2.75 23.59 13.10
CA LYS A 94 3.33 24.91 12.85
C LYS A 94 3.41 25.79 14.11
N ALA A 95 2.45 25.66 15.03
CA ALA A 95 2.41 26.46 16.25
C ALA A 95 3.31 25.93 17.36
N LEU A 96 3.45 24.61 17.48
CA LEU A 96 4.06 23.93 18.63
C LEU A 96 5.27 23.06 18.28
N GLY A 97 5.50 22.81 16.99
CA GLY A 97 6.49 21.87 16.50
C GLY A 97 5.91 20.48 16.24
N SER A 98 6.53 19.75 15.31
CA SER A 98 6.11 18.39 14.94
C SER A 98 6.11 17.46 16.16
N LYS A 99 5.11 16.56 16.24
CA LYS A 99 4.94 15.58 17.32
C LYS A 99 4.70 16.17 18.72
N LYS A 100 4.37 17.46 18.83
CA LYS A 100 4.00 18.11 20.10
C LYS A 100 2.49 18.26 20.30
N ALA A 101 1.70 17.75 19.37
CA ALA A 101 0.25 17.64 19.51
C ALA A 101 -0.28 16.40 18.79
N MET A 102 -1.44 15.92 19.22
CA MET A 102 -2.18 14.84 18.60
C MET A 102 -3.65 15.23 18.54
N VAL A 103 -4.23 15.17 17.36
CA VAL A 103 -5.64 15.48 17.13
C VAL A 103 -6.40 14.21 16.76
N ARG A 104 -7.60 14.06 17.34
CA ARG A 104 -8.58 13.07 16.92
C ARG A 104 -9.92 13.74 16.68
N ILE A 105 -10.55 13.42 15.55
CA ILE A 105 -11.82 14.00 15.14
C ILE A 105 -12.80 12.88 14.82
N THR A 106 -14.02 13.03 15.30
CA THR A 106 -15.15 12.20 14.91
C THR A 106 -16.21 13.10 14.30
N ALA A 107 -16.67 12.75 13.10
CA ALA A 107 -17.68 13.49 12.36
C ALA A 107 -18.93 12.62 12.20
N SER A 108 -20.06 13.09 12.73
CA SER A 108 -21.35 12.50 12.44
C SER A 108 -21.90 13.16 11.18
N LEU A 109 -22.08 12.38 10.12
CA LEU A 109 -22.63 12.82 8.85
C LEU A 109 -24.10 12.42 8.73
N ASP A 110 -24.89 13.28 8.11
CA ASP A 110 -26.28 12.99 7.74
C ASP A 110 -26.35 12.58 6.26
N PHE A 111 -26.69 11.32 6.03
CA PHE A 111 -26.88 10.74 4.71
C PHE A 111 -28.35 10.64 4.31
N ALA A 112 -29.26 11.23 5.09
CA ALA A 112 -30.67 11.27 4.71
C ALA A 112 -30.86 12.15 3.47
N GLN A 113 -31.45 11.57 2.43
CA GLN A 113 -31.86 12.30 1.25
C GLN A 113 -33.27 12.85 1.48
N PHE A 114 -33.38 14.17 1.52
CA PHE A 114 -34.67 14.87 1.58
C PHE A 114 -35.00 15.44 0.19
N GLU A 115 -36.12 15.01 -0.36
CA GLU A 115 -36.72 15.59 -1.56
C GLU A 115 -37.97 16.37 -1.15
N LYS A 116 -38.00 17.67 -1.45
CA LYS A 116 -39.16 18.54 -1.22
C LYS A 116 -39.69 19.01 -2.56
N THR A 117 -40.94 18.68 -2.84
CA THR A 117 -41.68 19.21 -3.99
C THR A 117 -42.73 20.17 -3.47
N GLU A 118 -42.60 21.44 -3.83
CA GLU A 118 -43.57 22.49 -3.53
C GLU A 118 -44.25 22.93 -4.82
N GLU A 119 -45.58 22.97 -4.81
CA GLU A 119 -46.39 23.54 -5.88
C GLU A 119 -47.08 24.79 -5.33
N ILE A 120 -46.65 25.95 -5.83
CA ILE A 120 -47.22 27.25 -5.45
C ILE A 120 -48.05 27.75 -6.62
N PHE A 121 -49.31 28.11 -6.36
CA PHE A 121 -50.22 28.72 -7.31
C PHE A 121 -50.29 30.22 -7.07
N ASP A 122 -50.23 31.02 -8.12
CA ASP A 122 -50.45 32.47 -8.02
C ASP A 122 -51.93 32.81 -8.29
N PRO A 123 -52.72 33.15 -7.26
CA PRO A 123 -54.14 33.46 -7.46
C PRO A 123 -54.40 34.85 -8.07
N GLU A 124 -53.41 35.73 -8.17
CA GLU A 124 -53.64 37.14 -8.52
C GLU A 124 -53.67 37.41 -10.04
N GLU A 125 -53.08 36.54 -10.85
CA GLU A 125 -53.08 36.64 -12.32
C GLU A 125 -53.60 35.37 -13.02
N PRO A 126 -54.91 35.06 -12.92
CA PRO A 126 -55.49 33.96 -13.68
C PRO A 126 -55.58 34.32 -15.17
N VAL A 127 -54.96 33.52 -16.03
CA VAL A 127 -54.99 33.72 -17.48
C VAL A 127 -56.13 32.92 -18.07
N ILE A 128 -57.00 33.54 -18.88
CA ILE A 128 -58.09 32.83 -19.56
C ILE A 128 -57.49 31.84 -20.57
N ARG A 129 -57.77 30.55 -20.39
CA ARG A 129 -57.37 29.47 -21.32
C ARG A 129 -58.36 29.31 -22.45
N SER A 130 -59.65 29.31 -22.14
CA SER A 130 -60.72 29.22 -23.14
C SER A 130 -62.00 29.88 -22.67
N GLU A 131 -62.74 30.45 -23.61
CA GLU A 131 -64.03 31.08 -23.38
C GLU A 131 -65.02 30.57 -24.42
N GLN A 132 -66.14 30.03 -23.97
CA GLN A 132 -67.26 29.61 -24.82
C GLN A 132 -68.49 30.43 -24.47
N ILE A 133 -69.00 31.15 -25.46
CA ILE A 133 -70.22 31.95 -25.37
C ILE A 133 -71.27 31.30 -26.27
N ASN A 134 -72.34 30.79 -25.67
CA ASN A 134 -73.52 30.32 -26.39
C ASN A 134 -74.62 31.35 -26.19
N GLU A 135 -74.99 32.05 -27.27
CA GLU A 135 -76.10 33.00 -27.28
C GLU A 135 -77.23 32.44 -28.16
N GLU A 136 -78.35 32.13 -27.54
CA GLU A 136 -79.59 31.76 -28.23
C GLU A 136 -80.55 32.94 -28.16
N LYS A 137 -80.88 33.51 -29.31
CA LYS A 137 -81.97 34.47 -29.47
C LYS A 137 -83.10 33.78 -30.23
N SER A 138 -84.28 33.70 -29.62
CA SER A 138 -85.49 33.20 -30.29
C SER A 138 -86.59 34.24 -30.22
N GLY A 139 -87.34 34.38 -31.31
CA GLY A 139 -88.34 35.44 -31.52
C GLY A 139 -87.96 36.34 -32.70
N SER A 140 -88.95 36.77 -33.47
CA SER A 140 -88.75 37.74 -34.56
C SER A 140 -88.86 39.14 -33.99
N GLU A 141 -87.96 40.05 -34.38
CA GLU A 141 -88.13 41.49 -34.14
C GLU A 141 -89.40 41.95 -34.88
N ILE A 142 -90.44 42.30 -34.12
CA ILE A 142 -91.64 42.90 -34.70
C ILE A 142 -91.37 44.39 -34.80
N VAL A 143 -91.06 44.87 -36.01
CA VAL A 143 -91.16 46.29 -36.32
C VAL A 143 -92.65 46.65 -36.30
N GLY A 144 -93.11 47.23 -35.19
CA GLY A 144 -94.50 47.64 -35.02
C GLY A 144 -94.88 48.72 -36.04
N GLY A 145 -95.95 48.46 -36.80
CA GLY A 145 -96.50 49.41 -37.77
C GLY A 145 -96.97 50.72 -37.13
N VAL A 146 -97.03 51.78 -37.94
CA VAL A 146 -97.36 53.15 -37.51
C VAL A 146 -98.76 53.20 -36.87
N PRO A 147 -98.93 53.71 -35.63
CA PRO A 147 -100.22 53.77 -34.97
C PRO A 147 -101.20 54.66 -35.75
N GLY A 148 -102.30 54.08 -36.23
CA GLY A 148 -103.34 54.78 -36.98
C GLY A 148 -104.74 54.46 -36.45
N VAL A 149 -105.68 55.37 -36.69
CA VAL A 149 -107.08 55.33 -36.20
C VAL A 149 -107.85 54.04 -36.53
N GLN A 150 -107.42 53.27 -37.54
CA GLN A 150 -108.03 51.96 -37.85
C GLN A 150 -107.74 50.88 -36.81
N SER A 151 -106.67 50.98 -36.01
CA SER A 151 -106.35 49.98 -34.97
C SER A 151 -107.19 50.11 -33.69
N ASN A 152 -107.92 51.21 -33.49
CA ASN A 152 -108.70 51.47 -32.27
C ASN A 152 -110.23 51.32 -32.43
N LEU A 153 -110.71 50.98 -33.63
CA LEU A 153 -112.13 50.69 -33.85
C LEU A 153 -112.42 49.26 -33.37
N GLN A 154 -113.24 49.15 -32.32
CA GLN A 154 -113.66 47.88 -31.74
C GLN A 154 -114.40 47.05 -32.80
N GLY A 155 -113.78 45.96 -33.25
CA GLY A 155 -114.40 45.01 -34.19
C GLY A 155 -113.49 44.31 -35.20
N ASN A 156 -112.20 44.63 -35.31
CA ASN A 156 -111.31 43.87 -36.19
C ASN A 156 -110.71 42.65 -35.47
N THR A 157 -111.42 41.52 -35.50
CA THR A 157 -110.83 40.21 -35.29
C THR A 157 -110.10 39.81 -36.57
N ASN A 158 -108.78 40.01 -36.63
CA ASN A 158 -107.86 39.04 -37.22
C ASN A 158 -106.40 39.49 -37.08
N SER A 159 -105.58 38.53 -36.68
CA SER A 159 -104.14 38.64 -36.39
C SER A 159 -103.80 39.23 -35.02
N ALA A 160 -104.26 38.57 -33.95
CA ALA A 160 -103.32 38.32 -32.86
C ALA A 160 -102.20 37.45 -33.45
N ALA A 161 -101.17 38.08 -34.02
CA ALA A 161 -99.90 37.40 -34.14
C ALA A 161 -99.57 36.93 -32.71
N SER A 162 -99.51 35.62 -32.50
CA SER A 162 -98.87 35.04 -31.32
C SER A 162 -97.41 35.49 -31.37
N ALA A 163 -97.16 36.71 -30.90
CA ALA A 163 -95.85 37.25 -30.71
C ALA A 163 -95.25 36.46 -29.55
N THR A 164 -94.50 35.41 -29.87
CA THR A 164 -93.60 34.80 -28.91
C THR A 164 -92.66 35.93 -28.45
N PRO A 165 -92.68 36.32 -27.17
CA PRO A 165 -91.82 37.39 -26.69
C PRO A 165 -90.37 37.00 -27.01
N PRO A 166 -89.53 37.95 -27.47
CA PRO A 166 -88.14 37.67 -27.75
C PRO A 166 -87.49 37.12 -26.48
N SER A 167 -87.00 35.89 -26.55
CA SER A 167 -86.30 35.22 -25.47
C SER A 167 -84.83 35.16 -25.85
N SER A 168 -83.98 35.73 -25.00
CA SER A 168 -82.54 35.66 -25.14
C SER A 168 -81.98 34.86 -23.98
N ARG A 169 -81.19 33.84 -24.30
CA ARG A 169 -80.41 33.06 -23.35
C ARG A 169 -78.94 33.18 -23.73
N ALA A 170 -78.13 33.72 -22.83
CA ALA A 170 -76.69 33.73 -22.96
C ALA A 170 -76.09 32.82 -21.89
N GLN A 171 -75.23 31.89 -22.30
CA GLN A 171 -74.41 31.07 -21.41
C GLN A 171 -72.94 31.34 -21.73
N LYS A 172 -72.17 31.70 -20.70
CA LYS A 172 -70.72 31.95 -20.79
C LYS A 172 -69.98 30.99 -19.88
N THR A 173 -69.08 30.21 -20.44
CA THR A 173 -68.15 29.34 -19.70
C THR A 173 -66.73 29.80 -19.97
N THR A 174 -66.01 30.22 -18.92
CA THR A 174 -64.61 30.66 -19.02
C THR A 174 -63.73 29.75 -18.18
N ASN A 175 -62.72 29.13 -18.80
CA ASN A 175 -61.70 28.32 -18.15
C ASN A 175 -60.45 29.17 -17.93
N TYR A 176 -59.88 29.12 -16.74
CA TYR A 176 -58.66 29.82 -16.37
C TYR A 176 -57.51 28.82 -16.21
N GLU A 177 -56.31 29.21 -16.63
CA GLU A 177 -55.07 28.58 -16.25
C GLU A 177 -54.43 29.44 -15.16
N ILE A 178 -54.08 28.83 -14.03
CA ILE A 178 -53.40 29.50 -12.94
C ILE A 178 -51.91 29.19 -13.07
N SER A 179 -51.07 30.21 -12.98
CA SER A 179 -49.63 29.98 -13.03
C SER A 179 -49.21 29.12 -11.83
N LYS A 180 -48.39 28.10 -12.09
CA LYS A 180 -47.85 27.22 -11.05
C LYS A 180 -46.33 27.26 -11.08
N VAL A 181 -45.74 27.40 -9.91
CA VAL A 181 -44.30 27.24 -9.71
C VAL A 181 -44.09 25.92 -9.00
N VAL A 182 -43.47 24.98 -9.71
CA VAL A 182 -43.06 23.69 -9.15
C VAL A 182 -41.60 23.79 -8.76
N SER A 183 -41.33 23.83 -7.45
CA SER A 183 -39.97 23.83 -6.91
C SER A 183 -39.64 22.43 -6.40
N LYS A 184 -38.62 21.81 -7.01
CA LYS A 184 -38.05 20.54 -6.54
C LYS A 184 -36.70 20.82 -5.88
N THR A 185 -36.66 20.75 -4.57
CA THR A 185 -35.42 20.88 -3.79
C THR A 185 -34.91 19.51 -3.39
N VAL A 186 -33.69 19.18 -3.82
CA VAL A 186 -32.99 17.95 -3.43
C VAL A 186 -31.80 18.34 -2.55
N ASN A 187 -31.85 17.97 -1.28
CA ASN A 187 -30.76 18.29 -0.36
C ASN A 187 -29.55 17.37 -0.63
N PRO A 188 -28.31 17.91 -0.59
CA PRO A 188 -27.11 17.08 -0.73
C PRO A 188 -27.01 16.13 0.46
N VAL A 189 -26.58 14.89 0.20
CA VAL A 189 -26.27 13.90 1.24
C VAL A 189 -24.85 14.09 1.77
N GLY A 190 -24.58 13.61 2.99
CA GLY A 190 -23.26 13.70 3.61
C GLY A 190 -22.97 15.04 4.29
N THR A 191 -24.01 15.78 4.68
CA THR A 191 -23.82 17.02 5.43
C THR A 191 -23.31 16.72 6.84
N ILE A 192 -22.43 17.58 7.37
CA ILE A 192 -21.90 17.37 8.72
C ILE A 192 -22.98 17.75 9.73
N LYS A 193 -23.41 16.78 10.54
CA LYS A 193 -24.39 16.96 11.62
C LYS A 193 -23.74 17.36 12.94
N LYS A 194 -22.56 16.81 13.25
CA LYS A 194 -21.83 17.13 14.48
C LYS A 194 -20.37 16.77 14.36
N ILE A 195 -19.50 17.61 14.91
CA ILE A 195 -18.07 17.35 15.01
C ILE A 195 -17.69 17.27 16.49
N SER A 196 -16.92 16.25 16.85
CA SER A 196 -16.28 16.14 18.16
C SER A 196 -14.78 16.08 17.98
N VAL A 197 -14.07 17.04 18.56
CA VAL A 197 -12.63 17.20 18.42
C VAL A 197 -11.97 17.02 19.78
N SER A 198 -11.02 16.10 19.84
CA SER A 198 -10.15 15.91 21.00
C SER A 198 -8.73 16.26 20.62
N VAL A 199 -8.15 17.22 21.33
CA VAL A 199 -6.81 17.72 21.08
C VAL A 199 -5.95 17.47 22.31
N LEU A 200 -4.90 16.70 22.12
CA LEU A 200 -3.89 16.47 23.14
C LEU A 200 -2.64 17.26 22.78
N VAL A 201 -2.10 18.01 23.74
CA VAL A 201 -0.94 18.87 23.53
C VAL A 201 0.16 18.50 24.52
N ALA A 202 1.39 18.36 24.03
CA ALA A 202 2.54 17.99 24.86
C ALA A 202 2.95 19.12 25.80
N ASP A 203 3.14 18.85 27.09
CA ASP A 203 3.60 19.85 28.06
C ASP A 203 4.84 20.65 27.61
N LYS A 204 4.99 21.87 28.13
CA LYS A 204 6.11 22.76 27.78
C LYS A 204 7.38 22.26 28.48
N ILE A 205 8.40 21.98 27.67
CA ILE A 205 9.74 21.62 28.15
C ILE A 205 10.51 22.91 28.40
N ILE A 206 10.92 23.14 29.65
CA ILE A 206 11.84 24.20 30.03
C ILE A 206 13.24 23.60 30.00
N PRO A 207 14.12 24.04 29.07
CA PRO A 207 15.45 23.45 28.93
C PRO A 207 16.28 23.65 30.20
N ALA A 208 17.08 22.65 30.54
CA ALA A 208 17.96 22.71 31.69
C ALA A 208 18.89 23.94 31.60
N THR A 209 18.91 24.73 32.67
CA THR A 209 19.89 25.81 32.84
C THR A 209 21.02 25.28 33.72
N LYS A 210 22.22 25.88 33.70
CA LYS A 210 23.40 25.45 34.51
C LYS A 210 23.14 25.18 36.01
N LYS A 211 21.98 25.57 36.55
CA LYS A 211 21.58 25.39 37.96
C LYS A 211 20.32 24.55 38.18
N GLU A 212 19.58 24.17 37.12
CA GLU A 212 18.31 23.44 37.27
C GLU A 212 18.13 22.37 36.18
N PRO A 213 17.62 21.18 36.54
CA PRO A 213 17.33 20.12 35.57
C PRO A 213 16.17 20.51 34.65
N GLU A 214 16.07 19.83 33.50
CA GLU A 214 14.97 19.98 32.56
C GLU A 214 13.63 19.71 33.27
N LYS A 215 12.67 20.63 33.10
CA LYS A 215 11.37 20.53 33.75
C LYS A 215 10.25 20.61 32.72
N THR A 216 9.35 19.63 32.80
CA THR A 216 8.12 19.59 32.01
C THR A 216 7.01 20.24 32.82
N LEU A 217 6.39 21.30 32.29
CA LEU A 217 5.30 22.01 32.95
C LEU A 217 4.04 21.97 32.08
N PRO A 218 2.85 21.72 32.66
CA PRO A 218 1.60 21.81 31.92
C PRO A 218 1.42 23.22 31.34
N ARG A 219 0.81 23.31 30.16
CA ARG A 219 0.48 24.61 29.56
C ARG A 219 -0.55 25.35 30.39
N THR A 220 -0.48 26.67 30.32
CA THR A 220 -1.42 27.55 31.03
C THR A 220 -2.81 27.47 30.41
N GLU A 221 -3.86 27.70 31.21
CA GLU A 221 -5.24 27.70 30.70
C GLU A 221 -5.46 28.74 29.58
N ALA A 222 -4.77 29.88 29.65
CA ALA A 222 -4.84 30.92 28.62
C ALA A 222 -4.28 30.44 27.27
N GLU A 223 -3.16 29.70 27.28
CA GLU A 223 -2.59 29.09 26.07
C GLU A 223 -3.53 28.03 25.48
N LEU A 224 -4.10 27.16 26.33
CA LEU A 224 -5.06 26.15 25.91
C LEU A 224 -6.33 26.77 25.31
N ALA A 225 -6.83 27.86 25.89
CA ALA A 225 -7.97 28.60 25.37
C ALA A 225 -7.67 29.24 23.99
N SER A 226 -6.46 29.76 23.80
CA SER A 226 -6.01 30.29 22.51
C SER A 226 -5.93 29.20 21.43
N LEU A 227 -5.32 28.06 21.75
CA LEU A 227 -5.26 26.90 20.87
C LEU A 227 -6.67 26.38 20.52
N LYS A 228 -7.56 26.30 21.51
CA LYS A 228 -8.97 25.93 21.31
C LYS A 228 -9.65 26.88 20.31
N LYS A 229 -9.47 28.19 20.45
CA LYS A 229 -10.06 29.19 19.55
C LYS A 229 -9.50 29.09 18.13
N MET A 230 -8.19 28.88 18.00
CA MET A 230 -7.50 28.73 16.73
C MET A 230 -8.02 27.50 15.95
N ILE A 231 -8.07 26.34 16.62
CA ILE A 231 -8.56 25.09 16.00
C ILE A 231 -10.06 25.21 15.68
N SER A 232 -10.86 25.78 16.58
CA SER A 232 -12.30 25.97 16.35
C SER A 232 -12.57 26.79 15.09
N SER A 233 -11.78 27.85 14.87
CA SER A 233 -11.92 28.73 13.72
C SER A 233 -11.45 28.05 12.42
N ALA A 234 -10.35 27.30 12.48
CA ALA A 234 -9.80 26.59 11.33
C ALA A 234 -10.67 25.42 10.85
N LEU A 235 -11.33 24.72 11.78
CA LEU A 235 -12.24 23.62 11.46
C LEU A 235 -13.67 24.09 11.13
N GLY A 236 -13.99 25.37 11.35
CA GLY A 236 -15.34 25.88 11.17
C GLY A 236 -16.34 25.26 12.13
N LEU A 237 -15.94 25.10 13.40
CA LEU A 237 -16.81 24.53 14.43
C LEU A 237 -17.97 25.47 14.72
N ASP A 238 -19.17 24.90 14.75
CA ASP A 238 -20.40 25.62 15.00
C ASP A 238 -21.08 25.12 16.28
N LYS A 239 -21.30 26.05 17.22
CA LYS A 239 -22.00 25.75 18.48
C LYS A 239 -23.47 25.43 18.25
N THR A 240 -24.10 25.98 17.21
CA THR A 240 -25.52 25.75 16.87
C THR A 240 -25.73 24.34 16.31
N ARG A 241 -24.74 23.81 15.59
CA ARG A 241 -24.65 22.40 15.15
C ARG A 241 -24.41 21.41 16.30
N GLY A 242 -23.96 21.89 17.46
CA GLY A 242 -23.65 21.05 18.61
C GLY A 242 -22.23 20.48 18.62
N ASP A 243 -21.31 21.13 17.90
CA ASP A 243 -19.91 20.74 17.85
C ASP A 243 -19.23 20.90 19.22
N LYS A 244 -18.31 19.99 19.53
CA LYS A 244 -17.57 19.98 20.79
C LYS A 244 -16.07 19.92 20.52
N ILE A 245 -15.31 20.68 21.31
CA ILE A 245 -13.85 20.65 21.28
C ILE A 245 -13.29 20.68 22.71
N GLU A 246 -12.42 19.71 22.97
CA GLU A 246 -11.68 19.56 24.22
C GLU A 246 -10.18 19.60 23.93
N VAL A 247 -9.45 20.37 24.73
CA VAL A 247 -8.00 20.57 24.56
C VAL A 247 -7.35 20.32 25.91
N THR A 248 -6.46 19.33 25.98
CA THR A 248 -5.82 18.90 27.24
C THR A 248 -4.31 18.87 27.08
N SER A 249 -3.58 19.30 28.11
CA SER A 249 -2.12 19.24 28.18
C SER A 249 -1.69 18.00 28.94
N MET A 250 -0.78 17.20 28.39
CA MET A 250 -0.17 16.06 29.08
C MET A 250 1.30 15.90 28.67
N PRO A 251 2.17 15.31 29.52
CA PRO A 251 3.53 15.00 29.15
C PRO A 251 3.57 13.90 28.08
N PHE A 252 4.24 14.14 26.96
CA PHE A 252 4.43 13.13 25.93
C PHE A 252 5.71 12.37 26.24
N ILE A 253 5.60 11.05 26.33
CA ILE A 253 6.78 10.20 26.34
C ILE A 253 7.22 10.13 24.88
N GLU A 254 8.34 10.77 24.56
CA GLU A 254 9.04 10.45 23.31
C GLU A 254 9.43 8.98 23.43
N THR A 255 8.66 8.09 22.82
CA THR A 255 9.15 6.76 22.50
C THR A 255 10.41 7.04 21.69
N VAL A 256 11.56 6.83 22.31
CA VAL A 256 12.84 6.79 21.61
C VAL A 256 12.55 5.93 20.40
N ASN A 257 12.57 6.56 19.22
CA ASN A 257 12.67 5.82 17.99
C ASN A 257 13.93 5.00 18.23
N ILE A 258 13.77 3.73 18.58
CA ILE A 258 14.77 2.74 18.28
C ILE A 258 14.77 2.82 16.77
N ALA A 259 15.60 3.72 16.24
CA ALA A 259 15.94 3.71 14.84
C ALA A 259 16.29 2.25 14.62
N GLU A 260 15.46 1.53 13.86
CA GLU A 260 15.92 0.28 13.28
C GLU A 260 17.26 0.68 12.65
N PRO A 261 18.39 0.13 13.16
CA PRO A 261 19.69 0.56 12.69
C PRO A 261 19.64 0.39 11.19
N GLU A 262 19.85 1.50 10.49
CA GLU A 262 19.62 1.64 9.07
C GLU A 262 20.05 0.36 8.36
N SER A 263 19.07 -0.30 7.74
CA SER A 263 19.20 -1.52 6.94
C SER A 263 20.21 -1.38 5.79
N MET A 264 20.79 -0.20 5.61
CA MET A 264 21.86 0.11 4.67
C MET A 264 23.14 -0.71 4.94
N THR A 265 23.49 -0.99 6.19
CA THR A 265 24.67 -1.83 6.50
C THR A 265 24.39 -3.33 6.38
N ARG A 266 23.15 -3.77 6.58
CA ARG A 266 22.75 -5.18 6.31
C ARG A 266 22.72 -5.50 4.82
N ASN A 267 22.35 -4.55 3.96
CA ASN A 267 22.24 -4.79 2.51
C ASN A 267 23.60 -5.03 1.82
N MET A 268 24.69 -4.38 2.26
CA MET A 268 26.01 -4.60 1.64
C MET A 268 26.52 -6.03 1.86
N LEU A 269 26.38 -6.60 3.07
CA LEU A 269 26.90 -7.93 3.38
C LEU A 269 26.14 -9.05 2.63
N TYR A 270 24.81 -8.91 2.51
CA TYR A 270 23.97 -9.87 1.77
C TYR A 270 24.18 -9.81 0.25
N GLN A 271 24.56 -8.64 -0.29
CA GLN A 271 24.86 -8.47 -1.71
C GLN A 271 26.15 -9.21 -2.13
N TYR A 272 27.14 -9.34 -1.24
CA TYR A 272 28.38 -10.09 -1.49
C TYR A 272 28.34 -11.55 -1.02
N MET A 273 27.25 -11.99 -0.37
CA MET A 273 27.07 -13.36 0.12
C MET A 273 27.27 -14.45 -0.95
N PRO A 274 26.86 -14.26 -2.23
CA PRO A 274 27.17 -15.21 -3.30
C PRO A 274 28.68 -15.30 -3.57
N ILE A 275 29.37 -14.16 -3.60
CA ILE A 275 30.82 -14.08 -3.87
C ILE A 275 31.62 -14.72 -2.74
N ILE A 276 31.22 -14.49 -1.49
CA ILE A 276 31.83 -15.12 -0.31
C ILE A 276 31.66 -16.64 -0.38
N ARG A 277 30.48 -17.14 -0.76
CA ARG A 277 30.24 -18.58 -0.91
C ARG A 277 31.14 -19.22 -1.97
N TYR A 278 31.30 -18.60 -3.14
CA TYR A 278 32.22 -19.07 -4.16
C TYR A 278 33.69 -18.96 -3.73
N GLY A 279 34.05 -17.91 -2.99
CA GLY A 279 35.38 -17.75 -2.40
C GLY A 279 35.74 -18.86 -1.41
N VAL A 280 34.81 -19.27 -0.56
CA VAL A 280 35.01 -20.39 0.37
C VAL A 280 35.21 -21.72 -0.37
N PHE A 281 34.46 -21.97 -1.45
CA PHE A 281 34.68 -23.16 -2.29
C PHE A 281 36.04 -23.15 -2.98
N LEU A 282 36.49 -21.98 -3.45
CA LEU A 282 37.80 -21.81 -4.08
C LEU A 282 38.93 -22.05 -3.06
N ILE A 283 38.85 -21.45 -1.87
CA ILE A 283 39.82 -21.64 -0.79
C ILE A 283 39.82 -23.10 -0.31
N GLY A 284 38.65 -23.72 -0.16
CA GLY A 284 38.52 -25.13 0.19
C GLY A 284 39.16 -26.06 -0.85
N GLY A 285 38.92 -25.80 -2.13
CA GLY A 285 39.58 -26.54 -3.23
C GLY A 285 41.09 -26.37 -3.23
N LEU A 286 41.59 -25.16 -2.97
CA LEU A 286 43.02 -24.87 -2.87
C LEU A 286 43.68 -25.59 -1.67
N LEU A 287 42.99 -25.62 -0.53
CA LEU A 287 43.44 -26.36 0.65
C LEU A 287 43.48 -27.87 0.39
N ILE A 288 42.46 -28.45 -0.24
CA ILE A 288 42.45 -29.88 -0.61
C ILE A 288 43.57 -30.18 -1.61
N TYR A 289 43.78 -29.31 -2.60
CA TYR A 289 44.87 -29.46 -3.55
C TYR A 289 46.24 -29.45 -2.86
N PHE A 290 46.46 -28.51 -1.93
CA PHE A 290 47.74 -28.37 -1.26
C PHE A 290 47.98 -29.44 -0.18
N LEU A 291 46.93 -29.89 0.51
CA LEU A 291 47.02 -30.78 1.65
C LEU A 291 46.84 -32.27 1.30
N MET A 292 46.05 -32.61 0.27
CA MET A 292 45.88 -34.00 -0.17
C MET A 292 46.56 -34.29 -1.50
N ILE A 293 46.31 -33.47 -2.53
CA ILE A 293 46.77 -33.79 -3.89
C ILE A 293 48.28 -33.58 -4.02
N ARG A 294 48.82 -32.47 -3.50
CA ARG A 294 50.25 -32.14 -3.55
C ARG A 294 51.15 -33.18 -2.86
N PRO A 295 50.88 -33.67 -1.64
CA PRO A 295 51.70 -34.73 -1.06
C PRO A 295 51.56 -36.05 -1.80
N LEU A 296 50.38 -36.38 -2.34
CA LEU A 296 50.17 -37.62 -3.09
C LEU A 296 50.93 -37.65 -4.42
N ILE A 297 51.00 -36.51 -5.13
CA ILE A 297 51.83 -36.38 -6.34
C ILE A 297 53.32 -36.48 -5.98
N LYS A 298 53.75 -35.95 -4.82
CA LYS A 298 55.13 -36.08 -4.37
C LYS A 298 55.50 -37.53 -4.07
N THR A 299 54.66 -38.30 -3.37
CA THR A 299 54.94 -39.70 -3.05
C THR A 299 54.94 -40.59 -4.30
N VAL A 300 54.00 -40.38 -5.23
CA VAL A 300 53.99 -41.13 -6.50
C VAL A 300 55.18 -40.77 -7.38
N ARG A 301 55.70 -39.54 -7.30
CA ARG A 301 56.90 -39.15 -8.04
C ARG A 301 58.19 -39.67 -7.39
N GLU A 302 58.21 -39.82 -6.07
CA GLU A 302 59.31 -40.45 -5.33
C GLU A 302 59.44 -41.95 -5.64
N ASP A 303 58.32 -42.67 -5.73
CA ASP A 303 58.32 -44.11 -6.07
C ASP A 303 58.71 -44.40 -7.53
N VAL A 304 58.56 -43.44 -8.44
CA VAL A 304 59.04 -43.57 -9.83
C VAL A 304 60.52 -43.18 -9.98
N THR A 305 61.12 -42.51 -8.99
CA THR A 305 62.56 -42.20 -8.98
C THR A 305 63.44 -43.22 -8.25
N GLN A 306 62.84 -44.13 -7.47
CA GLN A 306 63.58 -45.17 -6.72
C GLN A 306 64.01 -46.39 -7.56
N HIS A 307 63.88 -46.35 -8.90
CA HIS A 307 64.30 -47.45 -9.78
C HIS A 307 65.42 -47.12 -10.78
N TYR A 308 66.11 -45.99 -10.61
CA TYR A 308 67.42 -45.77 -11.24
C TYR A 308 68.39 -45.23 -10.20
N LYS A 309 69.08 -46.13 -9.47
CA LYS A 309 70.33 -45.75 -8.80
C LYS A 309 71.34 -45.32 -9.87
N THR A 310 71.92 -44.14 -9.71
CA THR A 310 72.92 -43.60 -10.63
C THR A 310 74.23 -44.36 -10.45
N VAL A 311 74.92 -44.73 -11.53
CA VAL A 311 76.19 -45.49 -11.51
C VAL A 311 77.24 -44.84 -10.59
N GLN A 312 77.22 -43.51 -10.48
CA GLN A 312 78.10 -42.73 -9.60
C GLN A 312 77.88 -42.96 -8.10
N GLU A 313 76.68 -43.35 -7.67
CA GLU A 313 76.38 -43.54 -6.26
C GLU A 313 76.79 -44.94 -5.77
N LEU A 314 76.75 -45.93 -6.68
CA LEU A 314 77.28 -47.27 -6.45
C LEU A 314 78.82 -47.31 -6.43
N GLU A 315 79.51 -46.55 -7.30
CA GLU A 315 80.98 -46.40 -7.24
C GLU A 315 81.45 -45.69 -5.96
N LYS A 316 80.64 -44.77 -5.44
CA LYS A 316 80.96 -44.03 -4.22
C LYS A 316 80.80 -44.87 -2.95
N GLU A 317 79.74 -45.69 -2.86
CA GLU A 317 79.60 -46.66 -1.77
C GLU A 317 80.71 -47.73 -1.79
N GLN A 318 81.15 -48.18 -2.97
CA GLN A 318 82.20 -49.18 -3.09
C GLN A 318 83.59 -48.63 -2.66
N SER A 319 83.89 -47.39 -3.02
CA SER A 319 85.15 -46.73 -2.65
C SER A 319 85.19 -46.33 -1.16
N GLU A 320 84.07 -45.93 -0.57
CA GLU A 320 83.96 -45.65 0.86
C GLU A 320 84.04 -46.94 1.72
N ALA A 321 83.51 -48.07 1.23
CA ALA A 321 83.64 -49.37 1.90
C ALA A 321 85.10 -49.86 1.96
N VAL A 322 85.85 -49.72 0.85
CA VAL A 322 87.28 -50.09 0.80
C VAL A 322 88.11 -49.21 1.74
N GLN A 323 87.85 -47.90 1.78
CA GLN A 323 88.55 -46.99 2.69
C GLN A 323 88.20 -47.19 4.16
N ALA A 324 86.97 -47.61 4.48
CA ALA A 324 86.57 -47.91 5.86
C ALA A 324 87.20 -49.21 6.39
N GLU A 325 87.42 -50.19 5.51
CA GLU A 325 88.09 -51.44 5.84
C GLU A 325 89.59 -51.20 6.09
N GLU A 326 90.24 -50.40 5.24
CA GLU A 326 91.65 -50.01 5.38
C GLU A 326 91.92 -49.18 6.65
N LYS A 327 90.97 -48.31 7.05
CA LYS A 327 91.06 -47.53 8.30
C LYS A 327 90.86 -48.38 9.55
N LYS A 328 89.98 -49.40 9.49
CA LYS A 328 89.80 -50.38 10.58
C LYS A 328 91.02 -51.26 10.75
N GLU A 329 91.66 -51.68 9.66
CA GLU A 329 92.90 -52.44 9.70
C GLU A 329 94.05 -51.61 10.28
N LEU A 330 94.14 -50.33 9.93
CA LEU A 330 95.15 -49.41 10.44
C LEU A 330 94.95 -49.06 11.93
N GLU A 331 93.71 -48.87 12.40
CA GLU A 331 93.41 -48.67 13.83
C GLU A 331 93.62 -49.95 14.66
N ALA A 332 93.37 -51.12 14.09
CA ALA A 332 93.66 -52.40 14.73
C ALA A 332 95.18 -52.67 14.83
N LEU A 333 95.98 -52.14 13.90
CA LEU A 333 97.45 -52.27 13.91
C LEU A 333 98.13 -51.43 15.01
N MET A 334 97.50 -50.35 15.48
CA MET A 334 98.14 -49.37 16.36
C MET A 334 97.91 -49.58 17.87
N ARG A 335 97.11 -50.58 18.28
CA ARG A 335 96.70 -50.74 19.70
C ARG A 335 97.51 -51.72 20.55
N ASP A 336 98.40 -52.56 20.02
CA ASP A 336 99.22 -53.42 20.89
C ASP A 336 100.48 -54.03 20.21
N PRO A 337 101.66 -53.39 20.29
CA PRO A 337 102.87 -53.86 19.60
C PRO A 337 103.63 -54.99 20.33
N VAL A 338 103.27 -55.38 21.56
CA VAL A 338 104.10 -56.32 22.35
C VAL A 338 103.58 -57.77 22.33
N LEU A 339 102.32 -58.00 21.96
CA LEU A 339 101.76 -59.36 21.85
C LEU A 339 101.99 -60.02 20.48
N ARG A 340 102.07 -59.27 19.37
CA ARG A 340 102.31 -59.84 18.03
C ARG A 340 103.76 -60.19 17.71
N ILE A 341 104.74 -59.64 18.45
CA ILE A 341 106.14 -60.06 18.31
C ILE A 341 106.30 -61.51 18.84
N ARG A 342 105.51 -61.93 19.83
CA ARG A 342 105.56 -63.30 20.39
C ARG A 342 104.90 -64.34 19.48
N GLU A 343 103.91 -63.95 18.69
CA GLU A 343 103.16 -64.84 17.78
C GLU A 343 103.80 -64.91 16.38
N ALA A 344 104.37 -63.81 15.88
CA ALA A 344 105.10 -63.78 14.60
C ALA A 344 106.43 -64.58 14.64
N ILE A 345 107.00 -64.79 15.82
CA ILE A 345 108.18 -65.65 16.02
C ILE A 345 107.84 -67.14 15.87
N GLN A 346 106.59 -67.55 16.02
CA GLN A 346 106.17 -68.96 15.91
C GLN A 346 105.67 -69.37 14.51
N THR A 347 105.26 -68.45 13.65
CA THR A 347 104.64 -68.79 12.35
C THR A 347 105.51 -68.54 11.12
N ASN A 348 106.51 -67.64 11.17
CA ASN A 348 107.45 -67.48 10.06
C ASN A 348 108.81 -66.90 10.50
N PRO A 349 109.78 -67.74 10.88
CA PRO A 349 111.07 -67.28 11.43
C PRO A 349 111.89 -66.44 10.43
N VAL A 350 111.63 -66.55 9.13
CA VAL A 350 112.37 -65.84 8.08
C VAL A 350 112.03 -64.34 8.06
N PHE A 351 110.79 -63.96 8.41
CA PHE A 351 110.36 -62.56 8.41
C PHE A 351 110.89 -61.80 9.63
N ALA A 352 110.92 -62.43 10.81
CA ALA A 352 111.48 -61.86 12.03
C ALA A 352 113.00 -61.58 11.90
N ALA A 353 113.73 -62.42 11.16
CA ALA A 353 115.16 -62.21 10.89
C ALA A 353 115.44 -60.97 10.01
N HIS A 354 114.54 -60.62 9.10
CA HIS A 354 114.68 -59.44 8.26
C HIS A 354 114.46 -58.14 9.04
N ILE A 355 113.52 -58.14 9.98
CA ILE A 355 113.25 -56.99 10.86
C ILE A 355 114.42 -56.76 11.84
N LEU A 356 114.96 -57.83 12.45
CA LEU A 356 116.14 -57.72 13.31
C LEU A 356 117.40 -57.28 12.56
N LYS A 357 117.58 -57.71 11.30
CA LYS A 357 118.73 -57.29 10.48
C LYS A 357 118.71 -55.78 10.17
N ASN A 358 117.53 -55.21 9.91
CA ASN A 358 117.38 -53.77 9.69
C ASN A 358 117.56 -52.99 11.00
N TRP A 359 117.10 -53.51 12.13
CA TRP A 359 117.26 -52.85 13.42
C TRP A 359 118.70 -52.85 13.96
N ILE A 360 119.52 -53.86 13.61
CA ILE A 360 120.96 -53.88 13.90
C ILE A 360 121.77 -52.94 13.00
N HIS A 361 121.23 -52.50 11.85
CA HIS A 361 121.88 -51.50 11.00
C HIS A 361 121.52 -50.05 11.38
N GLU A 362 120.51 -49.83 12.22
CA GLU A 362 120.02 -48.50 12.60
C GLU A 362 120.51 -48.04 13.99
N LYS A 363 121.35 -48.85 14.66
CA LYS A 363 122.11 -48.47 15.86
C LYS A 363 123.58 -48.88 15.74
N GLY A 364 124.30 -48.12 14.92
CA GLY A 364 125.67 -47.71 15.20
C GLY A 364 125.66 -46.29 15.76
#